data_AF-A0A269TJU9-F1
#
_entry.id   AF-A0A269TJU9-F1
#
_cell.length_a   1.000
_cell.length_b   1.000
_cell.length_c   1.000
_cell.angle_alpha   90.00
_cell.angle_beta   90.00
_cell.angle_gamma   90.00
#
_symmetry.space_group_name_H-M   'P 1'
#
loop_
_entity.id
_entity.type
_entity.pdbx_description
1 polymer ?
#
loop_
_entity_poly.entity_id
_entity_poly.type
_entity_poly.pdbx_seq_one_letter_code
_entity_poly.pdbx_strand_id
1 'polypeptide(L)'
;MLYSHIQKYKKLRKLLFLASASIGASLIITLASCSHSDFKHTRLKKDAAIYQKTSSEDNKPYLKISTYGSKYYTFSDWYWEGPSVKEQAEQFGIPMRDETGKWLVKSAENPEVKSENSNNDKNIADSNSKNVTKEWFGSKYKNVFTSDKLQEKPAESKYGDFFYATKEIQKSDSSYLKSVSLVKNDSDLKSALRLDESGKEYYRKYFREINLSDKTDKELYDDFSPWSNNFNYETFKNKLDFKNFNYLFLKDFANLIAYNDSPESILEGGVEIAKYEIDVVNKTIKIKFFWTPTTFENDTTDVSEIIQIWNPKRLTSFMIPIKKDKLTSFDFDDWSFKYLK
;
A
#
# COMPACT_ATOMS: atom_id res chain seq x y z
N MET A 1 52.03 -53.65 49.13
CA MET A 1 52.69 -54.88 48.67
C MET A 1 52.18 -55.25 47.29
N LEU A 2 53.14 -55.63 46.43
CA LEU A 2 53.07 -56.31 45.13
C LEU A 2 51.76 -57.06 44.80
N TYR A 3 51.36 -57.33 43.56
CA TYR A 3 51.67 -56.98 42.17
C TYR A 3 50.68 -57.86 41.36
N SER A 4 50.53 -57.58 40.06
CA SER A 4 50.10 -58.53 39.02
C SER A 4 48.61 -58.92 38.95
N HIS A 5 47.82 -58.44 37.97
CA HIS A 5 47.77 -58.80 36.53
C HIS A 5 47.05 -60.13 36.18
N ILE A 6 46.09 -59.98 35.24
CA ILE A 6 45.83 -60.84 34.07
C ILE A 6 45.19 -62.22 34.37
N GLN A 7 43.98 -62.48 33.87
CA GLN A 7 43.80 -63.03 32.51
C GLN A 7 42.32 -63.17 32.11
N LYS A 8 42.09 -62.86 30.83
CA LYS A 8 40.86 -62.97 30.06
C LYS A 8 40.52 -64.43 29.68
N TYR A 9 39.23 -64.60 29.33
CA TYR A 9 38.70 -65.47 28.26
C TYR A 9 38.43 -66.96 28.57
N LYS A 10 37.14 -67.37 28.48
CA LYS A 10 36.66 -68.36 27.48
C LYS A 10 35.14 -68.65 27.54
N LYS A 11 34.54 -68.56 26.35
CA LYS A 11 33.55 -69.48 25.72
C LYS A 11 32.16 -69.68 26.36
N LEU A 12 31.19 -69.03 25.71
CA LEU A 12 30.07 -69.62 24.95
C LEU A 12 29.83 -71.14 25.14
N ARG A 13 28.67 -71.52 25.69
CA ARG A 13 27.96 -72.74 25.27
C ARG A 13 26.48 -72.74 25.71
N LYS A 14 25.62 -72.99 24.71
CA LYS A 14 24.24 -73.53 24.74
C LYS A 14 23.13 -72.53 25.14
N LEU A 15 22.25 -72.06 24.25
CA LEU A 15 21.37 -72.69 23.23
C LEU A 15 20.05 -73.24 23.83
N LEU A 16 18.99 -72.46 23.59
CA LEU A 16 17.58 -72.79 23.31
C LEU A 16 16.74 -73.58 24.34
N PHE A 17 15.62 -72.98 24.76
CA PHE A 17 14.21 -73.32 24.39
C PHE A 17 13.28 -72.63 25.43
N LEU A 18 12.58 -71.53 25.09
CA LEU A 18 11.25 -71.41 24.44
C LEU A 18 10.05 -71.55 25.40
N ALA A 19 9.08 -70.64 25.17
CA ALA A 19 7.72 -70.52 25.72
C ALA A 19 7.64 -69.79 27.08
N SER A 20 6.79 -68.79 27.31
CA SER A 20 5.52 -68.44 26.64
C SER A 20 5.10 -67.00 26.95
N ALA A 21 4.57 -66.34 25.92
CA ALA A 21 3.42 -65.44 25.92
C ALA A 21 3.13 -64.55 27.15
N SER A 22 3.32 -63.24 26.97
CA SER A 22 2.29 -62.24 27.28
C SER A 22 2.66 -60.89 26.69
N ILE A 23 1.99 -60.59 25.58
CA ILE A 23 1.45 -59.29 25.14
C ILE A 23 1.88 -58.11 26.01
N GLY A 24 2.74 -57.27 25.43
CA GLY A 24 3.16 -55.99 25.98
C GLY A 24 3.76 -55.14 24.88
N ALA A 25 2.97 -54.89 23.82
CA ALA A 25 3.32 -53.95 22.77
C ALA A 25 3.41 -52.54 23.37
N SER A 26 4.61 -52.15 23.80
CA SER A 26 5.00 -50.77 23.99
C SER A 26 5.87 -50.37 22.79
N LEU A 27 5.23 -50.33 21.63
CA LEU A 27 5.69 -49.47 20.55
C LEU A 27 5.59 -48.05 21.09
N ILE A 28 6.73 -47.51 21.53
CA ILE A 28 6.91 -46.06 21.59
C ILE A 28 6.86 -45.61 20.12
N ILE A 29 5.64 -45.40 19.63
CA ILE A 29 5.41 -44.50 18.52
C ILE A 29 5.84 -43.16 19.08
N THR A 30 7.09 -42.78 18.83
CA THR A 30 7.42 -41.36 18.72
C THR A 30 6.45 -40.83 17.68
N LEU A 31 5.32 -40.30 18.15
CA LEU A 31 4.63 -39.26 17.45
C LEU A 31 5.70 -38.18 17.31
N ALA A 32 6.38 -38.19 16.17
CA ALA A 32 6.69 -36.95 15.50
C ALA A 32 5.33 -36.27 15.40
N SER A 33 5.00 -35.51 16.45
CA SER A 33 4.19 -34.33 16.30
C SER A 33 4.77 -33.68 15.06
N CYS A 34 4.07 -33.81 13.94
CA CYS A 34 4.16 -32.83 12.88
C CYS A 34 3.94 -31.53 13.64
N SER A 35 5.05 -30.87 13.99
CA SER A 35 5.02 -29.51 14.49
C SER A 35 4.07 -28.83 13.53
N HIS A 36 2.99 -28.26 14.07
CA HIS A 36 2.21 -27.26 13.37
C HIS A 36 3.19 -26.50 12.50
N SER A 37 3.03 -26.60 11.18
CA SER A 37 3.70 -25.72 10.24
C SER A 37 3.62 -24.35 10.87
N ASP A 38 4.77 -23.83 11.33
CA ASP A 38 4.92 -22.49 11.85
C ASP A 38 4.66 -21.56 10.66
N PHE A 39 3.40 -21.43 10.25
CA PHE A 39 2.95 -20.39 9.34
C PHE A 39 3.05 -19.09 10.13
N LYS A 40 4.27 -18.57 10.21
CA LYS A 40 4.52 -17.23 10.70
C LYS A 40 3.94 -16.27 9.68
N HIS A 41 2.72 -15.81 9.94
CA HIS A 41 2.19 -14.61 9.31
C HIS A 41 3.17 -13.46 9.56
N THR A 42 4.04 -13.18 8.60
CA THR A 42 4.98 -12.07 8.72
C THR A 42 4.28 -10.82 8.21
N ARG A 43 3.31 -10.32 8.97
CA ARG A 43 2.62 -9.08 8.61
C ARG A 43 3.60 -7.91 8.73
N LEU A 44 3.61 -7.05 7.71
CA LEU A 44 4.31 -5.77 7.75
C LEU A 44 3.87 -4.99 8.99
N LYS A 45 4.85 -4.50 9.73
CA LYS A 45 4.62 -3.43 10.70
C LYS A 45 4.68 -2.09 9.98
N LYS A 46 4.36 -1.00 10.69
CA LYS A 46 4.54 0.35 10.15
C LYS A 46 5.97 0.51 9.65
N ASP A 47 6.14 0.81 8.37
CA ASP A 47 7.44 0.93 7.73
C ASP A 47 7.34 1.77 6.45
N ALA A 48 8.47 2.29 5.97
CA ALA A 48 8.54 3.07 4.75
C ALA A 48 9.92 2.96 4.10
N ALA A 49 9.95 2.96 2.76
CA ALA A 49 11.19 2.81 2.00
C ALA A 49 11.13 3.50 0.63
N ILE A 50 12.32 3.77 0.08
CA ILE A 50 12.51 4.33 -1.26
C ILE A 50 13.37 3.39 -2.11
N TYR A 51 12.76 2.88 -3.18
CA TYR A 51 13.38 1.95 -4.12
C TYR A 51 13.75 2.67 -5.41
N GLN A 52 14.97 2.42 -5.91
CA GLN A 52 15.35 2.77 -7.27
C GLN A 52 14.88 1.65 -8.18
N LYS A 53 14.07 1.98 -9.19
CA LYS A 53 13.42 1.01 -10.07
C LYS A 53 13.60 1.41 -11.53
N THR A 54 13.36 0.46 -12.42
CA THR A 54 13.26 0.67 -13.86
C THR A 54 11.93 0.11 -14.34
N SER A 55 11.25 0.82 -15.22
CA SER A 55 9.99 0.36 -15.79
C SER A 55 10.18 -0.91 -16.60
N SER A 56 9.25 -1.84 -16.49
CA SER A 56 9.42 -3.21 -17.01
C SER A 56 9.36 -3.30 -18.54
N GLU A 57 8.67 -2.38 -19.22
CA GLU A 57 8.49 -2.42 -20.68
C GLU A 57 9.46 -1.50 -21.44
N ASP A 58 9.87 -0.37 -20.85
CA ASP A 58 10.74 0.63 -21.53
C ASP A 58 12.02 0.99 -20.78
N ASN A 59 12.34 0.27 -19.69
CA ASN A 59 13.60 0.36 -18.93
C ASN A 59 13.98 1.78 -18.49
N LYS A 60 12.99 2.64 -18.25
CA LYS A 60 13.21 4.01 -17.80
C LYS A 60 13.27 4.07 -16.27
N PRO A 61 14.18 4.87 -15.70
CA PRO A 61 14.35 4.92 -14.25
C PRO A 61 13.22 5.69 -13.56
N TYR A 62 12.83 5.24 -12.37
CA TYR A 62 11.98 5.99 -11.45
C TYR A 62 12.33 5.63 -10.00
N LEU A 63 11.93 6.48 -9.05
CA LEU A 63 11.93 6.10 -7.64
C LEU A 63 10.53 5.69 -7.23
N LYS A 64 10.40 4.56 -6.54
CA LYS A 64 9.19 4.14 -5.84
C LYS A 64 9.33 4.46 -4.36
N ILE A 65 8.30 5.04 -3.79
CA ILE A 65 8.18 5.35 -2.37
C ILE A 65 7.00 4.51 -1.87
N SER A 66 7.26 3.64 -0.89
CA SER A 66 6.23 2.81 -0.29
C SER A 66 6.15 3.11 1.19
N THR A 67 4.92 3.35 1.68
CA THR A 67 4.63 3.46 3.10
C THR A 67 3.60 2.40 3.47
N TYR A 68 3.74 1.82 4.66
CA TYR A 68 2.79 0.91 5.26
C TYR A 68 2.50 1.34 6.70
N GLY A 69 1.25 1.25 7.14
CA GLY A 69 0.84 1.54 8.51
C GLY A 69 0.84 3.03 8.90
N SER A 70 1.11 3.94 7.96
CA SER A 70 1.10 5.40 8.17
C SER A 70 -0.15 6.05 7.57
N LYS A 71 -1.33 5.45 7.83
CA LYS A 71 -2.61 5.73 7.15
C LYS A 71 -3.17 7.15 7.31
N TYR A 72 -2.53 7.98 8.13
CA TYR A 72 -2.92 9.36 8.39
C TYR A 72 -1.88 10.37 7.88
N TYR A 73 -0.79 9.91 7.26
CA TYR A 73 0.24 10.76 6.67
C TYR A 73 0.32 10.54 5.18
N THR A 74 0.35 11.64 4.41
CA THR A 74 0.23 11.62 2.95
C THR A 74 1.09 12.73 2.35
N PHE A 75 1.51 12.58 1.11
CA PHE A 75 2.26 13.63 0.41
C PHE A 75 1.32 14.64 -0.28
N SER A 76 0.14 14.20 -0.71
CA SER A 76 -0.93 15.04 -1.28
C SER A 76 -2.17 15.09 -0.36
N ASP A 77 -3.06 16.05 -0.63
CA ASP A 77 -4.40 16.13 0.00
C ASP A 77 -5.41 15.13 -0.64
N TRP A 78 -4.95 14.29 -1.58
CA TRP A 78 -5.79 13.41 -2.41
C TRP A 78 -5.23 11.99 -2.55
N TYR A 79 -6.01 10.94 -2.35
CA TYR A 79 -5.63 9.59 -2.80
C TYR A 79 -5.79 9.53 -4.31
N TRP A 80 -4.77 9.07 -5.04
CA TRP A 80 -4.89 8.84 -6.47
C TRP A 80 -5.38 7.43 -6.72
N GLU A 81 -6.61 7.32 -7.22
CA GLU A 81 -7.23 6.04 -7.56
C GLU A 81 -7.03 5.65 -9.02
N GLY A 82 -6.94 4.33 -9.23
CA GLY A 82 -6.80 3.73 -10.54
C GLY A 82 -8.05 3.91 -11.42
N PRO A 83 -7.92 3.59 -12.72
CA PRO A 83 -9.00 3.77 -13.69
C PRO A 83 -10.24 2.90 -13.41
N SER A 84 -10.09 1.83 -12.63
CA SER A 84 -11.10 0.80 -12.36
C SER A 84 -11.97 1.05 -11.13
N VAL A 85 -11.77 2.14 -10.40
CA VAL A 85 -12.43 2.35 -9.09
C VAL A 85 -13.95 2.45 -9.24
N LYS A 86 -14.45 3.04 -10.33
CA LYS A 86 -15.89 3.13 -10.62
C LYS A 86 -16.48 1.75 -10.88
N GLU A 87 -15.83 0.96 -11.71
CA GLU A 87 -16.24 -0.40 -12.02
C GLU A 87 -16.23 -1.29 -10.77
N GLN A 88 -15.23 -1.14 -9.90
CA GLN A 88 -15.20 -1.82 -8.60
C GLN A 88 -16.35 -1.35 -7.70
N ALA A 89 -16.59 -0.05 -7.61
CA ALA A 89 -17.72 0.47 -6.82
C ALA A 89 -19.06 -0.06 -7.33
N GLU A 90 -19.26 -0.14 -8.65
CA GLU A 90 -20.44 -0.75 -9.27
C GLU A 90 -20.55 -2.25 -8.95
N GLN A 91 -19.46 -3.00 -9.08
CA GLN A 91 -19.39 -4.42 -8.78
C GLN A 91 -19.77 -4.73 -7.33
N PHE A 92 -19.35 -3.86 -6.41
CA PHE A 92 -19.54 -4.05 -4.97
C PHE A 92 -20.76 -3.30 -4.41
N GLY A 93 -21.53 -2.60 -5.26
CA GLY A 93 -22.69 -1.80 -4.84
C GLY A 93 -22.32 -0.65 -3.89
N ILE A 94 -21.10 -0.15 -3.97
CA ILE A 94 -20.59 0.93 -3.12
C ILE A 94 -21.15 2.27 -3.60
N PRO A 95 -21.86 3.01 -2.73
CA PRO A 95 -22.37 4.34 -3.07
C PRO A 95 -21.22 5.30 -3.41
N MET A 96 -21.34 5.96 -4.55
CA MET A 96 -20.27 6.81 -5.10
C MET A 96 -20.90 8.07 -5.70
N ARG A 97 -20.43 9.24 -5.26
CA ARG A 97 -20.88 10.57 -5.71
C ARG A 97 -19.75 11.35 -6.37
N ASP A 98 -20.08 12.23 -7.30
CA ASP A 98 -19.15 13.24 -7.81
C ASP A 98 -19.03 14.44 -6.86
N GLU A 99 -18.15 15.39 -7.21
CA GLU A 99 -17.90 16.62 -6.45
C GLU A 99 -19.12 17.54 -6.30
N THR A 100 -20.15 17.36 -7.13
CA THR A 100 -21.42 18.11 -7.05
C THR A 100 -22.45 17.41 -6.16
N GLY A 101 -22.14 16.21 -5.66
CA GLY A 101 -23.03 15.37 -4.87
C GLY A 101 -23.97 14.49 -5.71
N LYS A 102 -23.84 14.51 -7.05
CA LYS A 102 -24.63 13.67 -7.95
C LYS A 102 -24.14 12.23 -7.87
N TRP A 103 -25.09 11.31 -7.84
CA TRP A 103 -24.80 9.87 -7.82
C TRP A 103 -24.16 9.41 -9.11
N LEU A 104 -22.99 8.79 -8.98
CA LEU A 104 -22.28 8.06 -10.03
C LEU A 104 -22.57 6.55 -9.91
N VAL A 105 -22.62 6.01 -8.69
CA VAL A 105 -23.11 4.67 -8.36
C VAL A 105 -24.08 4.80 -7.20
N LYS A 106 -25.29 4.23 -7.32
CA LYS A 106 -26.28 4.22 -6.25
C LYS A 106 -26.08 2.96 -5.40
N SER A 107 -26.27 3.08 -4.08
CA SER A 107 -26.30 1.92 -3.18
C SER A 107 -27.34 0.93 -3.68
N ALA A 108 -26.95 -0.34 -3.82
CA ALA A 108 -27.92 -1.41 -4.01
C ALA A 108 -28.45 -1.82 -2.62
N GLU A 109 -29.76 -1.91 -2.44
CA GLU A 109 -30.36 -2.42 -1.18
C GLU A 109 -29.92 -3.85 -0.87
N ASN A 110 -29.56 -4.62 -1.91
CA ASN A 110 -28.91 -5.92 -1.84
C ASN A 110 -27.87 -6.02 -2.97
N PRO A 111 -26.57 -5.77 -2.72
CA PRO A 111 -25.56 -6.04 -3.73
C PRO A 111 -25.47 -7.56 -3.93
N GLU A 112 -26.04 -8.08 -5.01
CA GLU A 112 -25.69 -9.40 -5.49
C GLU A 112 -24.23 -9.34 -5.92
N VAL A 113 -23.31 -9.74 -5.03
CA VAL A 113 -21.93 -9.99 -5.40
C VAL A 113 -21.98 -11.09 -6.46
N LYS A 114 -21.83 -10.69 -7.73
CA LYS A 114 -21.69 -11.64 -8.83
C LYS A 114 -20.36 -12.35 -8.65
N SER A 115 -20.37 -13.42 -7.85
CA SER A 115 -19.25 -14.32 -7.60
C SER A 115 -18.98 -15.21 -8.82
N GLU A 116 -18.87 -14.62 -10.00
CA GLU A 116 -18.28 -15.32 -11.14
C GLU A 116 -16.77 -15.37 -10.91
N ASN A 117 -16.31 -16.42 -10.21
CA ASN A 117 -14.93 -16.89 -10.13
C ASN A 117 -13.85 -15.82 -10.36
N SER A 118 -13.72 -14.86 -9.43
CA SER A 118 -12.66 -13.86 -9.47
C SER A 118 -11.35 -14.42 -8.90
N ASN A 119 -10.79 -15.45 -9.54
CA ASN A 119 -9.34 -15.71 -9.48
C ASN A 119 -8.54 -14.66 -10.29
N ASN A 120 -9.22 -13.60 -10.72
CA ASN A 120 -8.62 -12.46 -11.37
C ASN A 120 -8.40 -11.38 -10.30
N ASP A 121 -7.25 -11.44 -9.65
CA ASP A 121 -6.52 -10.29 -9.10
C ASP A 121 -6.16 -9.27 -10.22
N LYS A 122 -7.11 -8.98 -11.10
CA LYS A 122 -7.05 -7.93 -12.12
C LYS A 122 -7.44 -6.61 -11.47
N ASN A 123 -6.83 -6.32 -10.33
CA ASN A 123 -6.98 -5.05 -9.65
C ASN A 123 -5.93 -4.06 -10.21
N ILE A 124 -6.42 -2.87 -10.56
CA ILE A 124 -5.69 -1.67 -11.01
C ILE A 124 -5.15 -1.70 -12.46
N ALA A 125 -4.85 -2.85 -13.06
CA ALA A 125 -4.02 -2.88 -14.29
C ALA A 125 -4.67 -3.41 -15.59
N ASP A 126 -5.83 -4.06 -15.58
CA ASP A 126 -6.40 -4.63 -16.82
C ASP A 126 -7.39 -3.63 -17.47
N SER A 127 -6.84 -2.54 -18.03
CA SER A 127 -7.59 -1.48 -18.70
C SER A 127 -8.12 -1.93 -20.08
N ASN A 128 -9.01 -2.91 -20.10
CA ASN A 128 -9.84 -3.20 -21.28
C ASN A 128 -11.04 -2.24 -21.41
N SER A 129 -11.20 -1.31 -20.47
CA SER A 129 -12.16 -0.22 -20.56
C SER A 129 -11.78 0.72 -21.71
N LYS A 130 -12.64 0.76 -22.75
CA LYS A 130 -12.42 1.54 -23.97
C LYS A 130 -12.46 3.06 -23.75
N ASN A 131 -12.85 3.54 -22.56
CA ASN A 131 -13.19 4.96 -22.32
C ASN A 131 -12.78 5.50 -20.93
N VAL A 132 -11.64 5.11 -20.34
CA VAL A 132 -11.21 5.80 -19.10
C VAL A 132 -10.49 7.10 -19.43
N THR A 133 -11.27 8.16 -19.58
CA THR A 133 -10.78 9.54 -19.76
C THR A 133 -10.77 10.36 -18.48
N LYS A 134 -11.20 9.77 -17.35
CA LYS A 134 -11.34 10.50 -16.08
C LYS A 134 -10.42 9.92 -15.02
N GLU A 135 -9.62 10.81 -14.45
CA GLU A 135 -8.79 10.57 -13.27
C GLU A 135 -9.67 10.66 -12.03
N TRP A 136 -9.46 9.75 -11.08
CA TRP A 136 -10.30 9.63 -9.89
C TRP A 136 -9.47 9.90 -8.64
N PHE A 137 -9.97 10.77 -7.76
CA PHE A 137 -9.30 11.13 -6.51
C PHE A 137 -10.23 11.01 -5.31
N GLY A 138 -9.74 10.41 -4.23
CA GLY A 138 -10.40 10.43 -2.91
C GLY A 138 -9.88 11.58 -2.07
N SER A 139 -10.74 12.46 -1.56
CA SER A 139 -10.30 13.53 -0.63
C SER A 139 -9.75 12.91 0.64
N LYS A 140 -8.57 13.34 1.06
CA LYS A 140 -7.99 12.82 2.30
C LYS A 140 -8.62 13.45 3.51
N TYR A 141 -8.88 14.77 3.54
CA TYR A 141 -9.45 15.38 4.75
C TYR A 141 -9.99 16.83 4.65
N LYS A 142 -10.09 17.45 3.46
CA LYS A 142 -10.75 18.77 3.36
C LYS A 142 -12.22 18.62 2.99
N ASN A 143 -13.01 18.36 4.02
CA ASN A 143 -14.35 18.92 4.30
C ASN A 143 -15.13 17.93 5.16
N VAL A 144 -15.12 18.18 6.47
CA VAL A 144 -16.28 17.90 7.32
C VAL A 144 -16.69 16.42 7.38
N PHE A 145 -15.87 15.60 8.03
CA PHE A 145 -16.39 14.58 8.93
C PHE A 145 -16.63 15.19 10.32
N THR A 146 -17.20 16.42 10.40
CA THR A 146 -17.84 16.78 11.66
C THR A 146 -19.06 15.88 11.76
N SER A 147 -19.21 15.24 12.91
CA SER A 147 -20.39 14.46 13.30
C SER A 147 -21.71 15.10 12.86
N ASP A 148 -21.74 16.43 12.81
CA ASP A 148 -22.94 17.23 12.69
C ASP A 148 -23.52 17.26 11.27
N LYS A 149 -22.72 17.02 10.21
CA LYS A 149 -23.23 16.88 8.82
C LYS A 149 -23.55 15.44 8.41
N LEU A 150 -23.14 14.46 9.21
CA LEU A 150 -23.48 13.04 9.03
C LEU A 150 -24.72 12.63 9.84
N GLN A 151 -25.02 13.33 10.93
CA GLN A 151 -26.22 13.07 11.74
C GLN A 151 -27.55 13.40 11.02
N GLU A 152 -27.51 14.15 9.92
CA GLU A 152 -28.69 14.42 9.09
C GLU A 152 -28.86 13.44 7.91
N LYS A 153 -27.94 12.47 7.73
CA LYS A 153 -28.08 11.47 6.66
C LYS A 153 -28.82 10.22 7.16
N PRO A 154 -29.72 9.64 6.35
CA PRO A 154 -30.45 8.44 6.71
C PRO A 154 -29.50 7.28 7.04
N ALA A 155 -29.94 6.39 7.93
CA ALA A 155 -29.20 5.25 8.49
C ALA A 155 -28.73 4.17 7.47
N GLU A 156 -28.84 4.44 6.17
CA GLU A 156 -28.62 3.49 5.08
C GLU A 156 -27.16 3.41 4.59
N SER A 157 -26.24 4.32 4.97
CA SER A 157 -24.84 4.23 4.54
C SER A 157 -23.92 3.62 5.61
N LYS A 158 -23.94 2.29 5.74
CA LYS A 158 -22.90 1.54 6.47
C LYS A 158 -21.47 1.78 5.94
N TYR A 159 -21.33 2.41 4.78
CA TYR A 159 -20.07 2.54 4.04
C TYR A 159 -19.49 3.96 3.99
N GLY A 160 -20.16 4.96 4.57
CA GLY A 160 -19.84 6.37 4.31
C GLY A 160 -20.06 6.71 2.84
N ASP A 161 -20.54 7.91 2.53
CA ASP A 161 -20.58 8.32 1.12
C ASP A 161 -19.13 8.47 0.64
N PHE A 162 -18.69 7.65 -0.31
CA PHE A 162 -17.41 7.90 -0.98
C PHE A 162 -17.61 9.09 -1.92
N PHE A 163 -16.97 10.21 -1.57
CA PHE A 163 -16.89 11.38 -2.42
C PHE A 163 -15.71 11.24 -3.37
N TYR A 164 -16.01 11.13 -4.65
CA TYR A 164 -15.02 11.16 -5.71
C TYR A 164 -14.89 12.57 -6.20
N ALA A 165 -13.66 12.93 -6.55
CA ALA A 165 -13.38 14.22 -7.14
C ALA A 165 -12.56 14.10 -8.41
N THR A 166 -12.89 14.97 -9.36
CA THR A 166 -12.12 15.23 -10.57
C THR A 166 -10.89 16.09 -10.25
N LYS A 167 -9.98 16.28 -11.21
CA LYS A 167 -8.81 17.15 -11.01
C LYS A 167 -9.21 18.59 -10.63
N GLU A 168 -10.40 19.02 -11.03
CA GLU A 168 -10.96 20.34 -10.81
C GLU A 168 -11.04 20.72 -9.33
N ILE A 169 -11.27 19.75 -8.42
CA ILE A 169 -11.34 20.04 -6.99
C ILE A 169 -9.98 20.47 -6.42
N GLN A 170 -8.88 20.03 -7.05
CA GLN A 170 -7.52 20.30 -6.58
C GLN A 170 -7.03 21.68 -7.02
N LYS A 171 -7.81 22.42 -7.85
CA LYS A 171 -7.41 23.73 -8.42
C LYS A 171 -7.03 24.75 -7.36
N SER A 172 -7.73 24.76 -6.23
CA SER A 172 -7.46 25.69 -5.11
C SER A 172 -6.29 25.26 -4.24
N ASP A 173 -5.80 24.02 -4.37
CA ASP A 173 -4.71 23.54 -3.55
C ASP A 173 -3.37 24.07 -4.04
N SER A 174 -2.46 24.27 -3.08
CA SER A 174 -1.07 24.57 -3.42
C SER A 174 -0.48 23.46 -4.29
N SER A 175 0.36 23.82 -5.26
CA SER A 175 0.90 22.88 -6.26
C SER A 175 1.55 21.64 -5.64
N TYR A 176 2.26 21.79 -4.52
CA TYR A 176 2.90 20.68 -3.82
C TYR A 176 1.92 19.77 -3.04
N LEU A 177 0.67 20.19 -2.83
CA LEU A 177 -0.38 19.38 -2.18
C LEU A 177 -1.23 18.60 -3.20
N LYS A 178 -1.14 18.95 -4.49
CA LYS A 178 -1.82 18.23 -5.57
C LYS A 178 -1.22 16.84 -5.79
N SER A 179 -2.01 15.97 -6.40
CA SER A 179 -1.66 14.55 -6.65
C SER A 179 -0.41 14.36 -7.49
N VAL A 180 -0.14 15.31 -8.40
CA VAL A 180 1.13 15.42 -9.13
C VAL A 180 1.72 16.79 -8.95
N SER A 181 3.02 16.85 -8.68
CA SER A 181 3.77 18.11 -8.61
C SER A 181 5.18 17.95 -9.16
N LEU A 182 5.80 19.05 -9.54
CA LEU A 182 7.20 19.09 -9.94
C LEU A 182 8.10 19.46 -8.75
N VAL A 183 9.17 18.69 -8.57
CA VAL A 183 10.22 18.92 -7.55
C VAL A 183 11.53 19.25 -8.26
N LYS A 184 12.06 20.47 -8.07
CA LYS A 184 13.23 20.96 -8.81
C LYS A 184 14.46 21.17 -7.94
N ASN A 185 14.27 21.21 -6.62
CA ASN A 185 15.30 21.56 -5.66
C ASN A 185 14.94 21.08 -4.24
N ASP A 186 15.86 21.30 -3.31
CA ASP A 186 15.75 20.96 -1.90
C ASP A 186 14.51 21.56 -1.20
N SER A 187 14.13 22.79 -1.54
CA SER A 187 12.97 23.47 -0.97
C SER A 187 11.67 22.82 -1.46
N ASP A 188 11.55 22.62 -2.77
CA ASP A 188 10.40 21.93 -3.37
C ASP A 188 10.23 20.53 -2.78
N LEU A 189 11.35 19.82 -2.55
CA LEU A 189 11.34 18.49 -1.94
C LEU A 189 10.83 18.53 -0.50
N LYS A 190 11.27 19.49 0.32
CA LYS A 190 10.78 19.63 1.70
C LYS A 190 9.27 19.88 1.75
N SER A 191 8.76 20.77 0.90
CA SER A 191 7.32 21.04 0.83
C SER A 191 6.54 19.84 0.31
N ALA A 192 7.02 19.18 -0.75
CA ALA A 192 6.34 18.00 -1.31
C ALA A 192 6.35 16.79 -0.36
N LEU A 193 7.34 16.70 0.54
CA LEU A 193 7.37 15.72 1.63
C LEU A 193 6.64 16.19 2.89
N ARG A 194 6.12 17.42 2.93
CA ARG A 194 5.49 18.07 4.10
C ARG A 194 6.39 18.16 5.34
N LEU A 195 7.67 18.41 5.08
CA LEU A 195 8.70 18.62 6.10
C LEU A 195 9.01 20.10 6.34
N ASP A 196 8.34 21.00 5.61
CA ASP A 196 8.34 22.44 5.90
C ASP A 196 7.47 22.77 7.12
N GLU A 197 7.56 24.01 7.58
CA GLU A 197 6.86 24.44 8.80
C GLU A 197 5.34 24.33 8.65
N SER A 198 4.79 24.67 7.47
CA SER A 198 3.37 24.53 7.16
C SER A 198 2.89 23.08 7.23
N GLY A 199 3.62 22.13 6.66
CA GLY A 199 3.29 20.72 6.66
C GLY A 199 3.37 20.11 8.06
N LYS A 200 4.40 20.47 8.83
CA LYS A 200 4.56 20.05 10.23
C LYS A 200 3.44 20.57 11.11
N GLU A 201 3.11 21.85 11.00
CA GLU A 201 2.01 22.48 11.73
C GLU A 201 0.68 21.79 11.43
N TYR A 202 0.42 21.52 10.15
CA TYR A 202 -0.79 20.83 9.70
C TYR A 202 -0.91 19.45 10.36
N TYR A 203 0.13 18.62 10.27
CA TYR A 203 0.06 17.26 10.83
C TYR A 203 0.04 17.24 12.36
N ARG A 204 0.70 18.19 13.01
CA ARG A 204 0.62 18.33 14.47
C ARG A 204 -0.83 18.54 14.93
N LYS A 205 -1.54 19.48 14.29
CA LYS A 205 -2.96 19.73 14.57
C LYS A 205 -3.83 18.52 14.21
N TYR A 206 -3.62 17.99 13.01
CA TYR A 206 -4.41 16.87 12.51
C TYR A 206 -4.28 15.62 13.40
N PHE A 207 -3.05 15.25 13.80
CA PHE A 207 -2.82 14.09 14.67
C PHE A 207 -3.43 14.25 16.05
N ARG A 208 -3.51 15.49 16.57
CA ARG A 208 -4.22 15.79 17.81
C ARG A 208 -5.73 15.61 17.69
N GLU A 209 -6.31 16.02 16.58
CA GLU A 209 -7.76 15.90 16.34
C GLU A 209 -8.19 14.44 16.22
N ILE A 210 -7.37 13.59 15.60
CA ILE A 210 -7.72 12.16 15.41
C ILE A 210 -7.29 11.26 16.56
N ASN A 211 -6.44 11.73 17.49
CA ASN A 211 -5.94 10.95 18.61
C ASN A 211 -6.05 11.74 19.91
N LEU A 212 -7.12 11.48 20.66
CA LEU A 212 -7.46 12.12 21.93
C LEU A 212 -6.65 11.59 23.13
N SER A 213 -5.43 11.06 22.91
CA SER A 213 -4.56 10.58 23.99
C SER A 213 -3.66 11.68 24.54
N ASP A 214 -3.15 11.48 25.76
CA ASP A 214 -2.20 12.37 26.43
C ASP A 214 -0.77 12.32 25.86
N LYS A 215 -0.57 11.66 24.71
CA LYS A 215 0.71 11.59 24.01
C LYS A 215 1.24 13.00 23.70
N THR A 216 2.54 13.18 23.67
CA THR A 216 3.17 14.41 23.18
C THR A 216 3.05 14.54 21.66
N ASP A 217 3.25 15.75 21.12
CA ASP A 217 3.23 15.96 19.66
C ASP A 217 4.31 15.12 18.95
N LYS A 218 5.45 14.92 19.62
CA LYS A 218 6.51 14.06 19.13
C LYS A 218 6.07 12.60 19.04
N GLU A 219 5.45 12.06 20.09
CA GLU A 219 4.95 10.68 20.08
C GLU A 219 3.87 10.47 19.02
N LEU A 220 2.94 11.43 18.87
CA LEU A 220 1.93 11.38 17.81
C LEU A 220 2.56 11.39 16.42
N TYR A 221 3.55 12.25 16.20
CA TYR A 221 4.27 12.31 14.93
C TYR A 221 5.04 11.02 14.65
N ASP A 222 5.74 10.50 15.66
CA ASP A 222 6.49 9.23 15.56
C ASP A 222 5.55 8.04 15.35
N ASP A 223 4.30 8.08 15.82
CA ASP A 223 3.30 7.03 15.61
C ASP A 223 2.69 7.07 14.21
N PHE A 224 2.26 8.25 13.75
CA PHE A 224 1.44 8.37 12.54
C PHE A 224 2.22 8.71 11.27
N SER A 225 3.41 9.31 11.39
CA SER A 225 4.23 9.63 10.23
C SER A 225 5.04 8.41 9.75
N PRO A 226 5.43 8.38 8.46
CA PRO A 226 6.28 7.33 7.91
C PRO A 226 7.76 7.53 8.25
N TRP A 227 8.11 8.61 8.96
CA TRP A 227 9.48 9.03 9.13
C TRP A 227 10.23 8.11 10.10
N SER A 228 11.46 7.75 9.73
CA SER A 228 12.34 6.90 10.51
C SER A 228 13.81 7.25 10.24
N ASN A 229 14.72 6.57 10.95
CA ASN A 229 16.15 6.72 10.70
C ASN A 229 16.56 6.33 9.27
N ASN A 230 15.79 5.46 8.61
CA ASN A 230 16.06 4.96 7.26
C ASN A 230 15.09 5.52 6.20
N PHE A 231 14.09 6.28 6.61
CA PHE A 231 13.14 6.97 5.75
C PHE A 231 13.00 8.41 6.23
N ASN A 232 13.85 9.30 5.70
CA ASN A 232 13.93 10.70 6.09
C ASN A 232 14.41 11.57 4.92
N TYR A 233 14.43 12.89 5.13
CA TYR A 233 14.82 13.88 4.13
C TYR A 233 16.16 13.58 3.44
N GLU A 234 17.20 13.25 4.21
CA GLU A 234 18.53 12.97 3.64
C GLU A 234 18.52 11.70 2.77
N THR A 235 17.72 10.70 3.14
CA THR A 235 17.55 9.49 2.33
C THR A 235 16.91 9.80 0.96
N PHE A 236 15.92 10.70 0.93
CA PHE A 236 15.34 11.18 -0.32
C PHE A 236 16.37 11.96 -1.13
N LYS A 237 17.02 12.95 -0.51
CA LYS A 237 17.97 13.84 -1.16
C LYS A 237 19.12 13.06 -1.81
N ASN A 238 19.66 12.06 -1.13
CA ASN A 238 20.77 11.24 -1.64
C ASN A 238 20.40 10.36 -2.85
N LYS A 239 19.10 10.13 -3.10
CA LYS A 239 18.61 9.37 -4.27
C LYS A 239 18.25 10.26 -5.46
N LEU A 240 18.29 11.58 -5.30
CA LEU A 240 17.89 12.56 -6.30
C LEU A 240 19.10 13.34 -6.83
N ASP A 241 19.06 13.68 -8.11
CA ASP A 241 20.09 14.48 -8.80
C ASP A 241 19.45 15.73 -9.37
N PHE A 242 19.25 16.73 -8.50
CA PHE A 242 18.71 18.03 -8.88
C PHE A 242 19.64 18.84 -9.79
N LYS A 243 20.88 18.41 -10.01
CA LYS A 243 21.76 19.06 -10.99
C LYS A 243 21.29 18.77 -12.40
N ASN A 244 20.97 17.50 -12.68
CA ASN A 244 20.63 17.03 -14.02
C ASN A 244 19.12 16.87 -14.27
N PHE A 245 18.31 16.70 -13.22
CA PHE A 245 16.90 16.36 -13.34
C PHE A 245 16.00 17.23 -12.46
N ASN A 246 14.79 17.49 -12.96
CA ASN A 246 13.62 17.77 -12.15
C ASN A 246 12.80 16.48 -12.03
N TYR A 247 11.94 16.38 -11.01
CA TYR A 247 11.19 15.15 -10.74
C TYR A 247 9.69 15.43 -10.74
N LEU A 248 8.92 14.71 -11.56
CA LEU A 248 7.48 14.63 -11.36
C LEU A 248 7.21 13.68 -10.20
N PHE A 249 6.62 14.20 -9.14
CA PHE A 249 6.22 13.44 -7.97
C PHE A 249 4.74 13.13 -8.05
N LEU A 250 4.43 11.86 -8.34
CA LEU A 250 3.09 11.31 -8.40
C LEU A 250 2.80 10.63 -7.07
N LYS A 251 1.77 11.09 -6.36
CA LYS A 251 1.66 10.84 -4.93
C LYS A 251 0.47 9.96 -4.58
N ASP A 252 0.72 9.12 -3.58
CA ASP A 252 -0.27 8.45 -2.76
C ASP A 252 -1.32 7.67 -3.56
N PHE A 253 -0.84 6.83 -4.47
CA PHE A 253 -1.65 5.75 -5.03
C PHE A 253 -2.07 4.80 -3.93
N ALA A 254 -3.36 4.48 -3.95
CA ALA A 254 -4.03 3.65 -2.99
C ALA A 254 -4.95 2.66 -3.70
N ASN A 255 -5.37 1.63 -2.97
CA ASN A 255 -6.57 0.89 -3.30
C ASN A 255 -7.60 1.14 -2.19
N LEU A 256 -8.51 2.09 -2.40
CA LEU A 256 -9.53 2.42 -1.40
C LEU A 256 -10.68 1.42 -1.33
N ILE A 257 -10.86 0.57 -2.36
CA ILE A 257 -11.85 -0.50 -2.39
C ILE A 257 -11.13 -1.85 -2.45
N ALA A 258 -11.03 -2.52 -1.30
CA ALA A 258 -10.35 -3.80 -1.21
C ALA A 258 -11.13 -4.78 -0.33
N TYR A 259 -10.95 -6.07 -0.63
CA TYR A 259 -11.30 -7.13 0.32
C TYR A 259 -10.44 -6.98 1.57
N ASN A 260 -11.07 -7.19 2.73
CA ASN A 260 -10.38 -7.04 4.00
C ASN A 260 -9.29 -8.10 4.20
N ASP A 261 -8.19 -7.67 4.82
CA ASP A 261 -7.19 -8.49 5.49
C ASP A 261 -6.34 -9.46 4.65
N SER A 262 -6.13 -9.18 3.36
CA SER A 262 -4.96 -9.77 2.69
C SER A 262 -3.70 -9.38 3.49
N PRO A 263 -2.95 -10.35 4.06
CA PRO A 263 -1.69 -10.02 4.71
C PRO A 263 -0.83 -9.24 3.72
N GLU A 264 -0.10 -8.25 4.21
CA GLU A 264 0.96 -7.65 3.42
C GLU A 264 2.25 -7.90 4.16
N SER A 265 3.23 -8.43 3.46
CA SER A 265 4.50 -8.93 4.02
C SER A 265 5.71 -8.36 3.28
N ILE A 266 5.51 -7.85 2.07
CA ILE A 266 6.57 -7.29 1.20
C ILE A 266 6.32 -5.79 1.03
N LEU A 267 7.16 -4.95 1.65
CA LEU A 267 7.03 -3.48 1.53
C LEU A 267 7.33 -3.01 0.10
N GLU A 268 8.25 -3.66 -0.60
CA GLU A 268 8.62 -3.35 -1.99
C GLU A 268 7.52 -3.69 -3.00
N GLY A 269 6.56 -4.55 -2.65
CA GLY A 269 5.48 -5.01 -3.54
C GLY A 269 4.42 -3.95 -3.83
N GLY A 270 3.32 -4.37 -4.46
CA GLY A 270 2.17 -3.51 -4.80
C GLY A 270 2.32 -2.85 -6.17
N VAL A 271 1.80 -1.63 -6.32
CA VAL A 271 1.80 -0.89 -7.59
C VAL A 271 3.23 -0.59 -8.06
N GLU A 272 3.48 -0.80 -9.34
CA GLU A 272 4.73 -0.51 -10.05
C GLU A 272 4.44 0.14 -11.41
N ILE A 273 5.43 0.79 -12.03
CA ILE A 273 5.30 1.40 -13.36
C ILE A 273 5.82 0.44 -14.42
N ALA A 274 4.94 -0.04 -15.30
CA ALA A 274 5.33 -0.87 -16.44
C ALA A 274 5.94 -0.01 -17.56
N LYS A 275 5.35 1.15 -17.82
CA LYS A 275 5.74 2.07 -18.90
C LYS A 275 5.30 3.49 -18.58
N TYR A 276 6.05 4.50 -19.03
CA TYR A 276 5.55 5.88 -19.00
C TYR A 276 6.05 6.76 -20.17
N GLU A 277 5.20 7.70 -20.56
CA GLU A 277 5.46 8.71 -21.60
C GLU A 277 5.11 10.11 -21.04
N ILE A 278 6.05 11.05 -21.10
CA ILE A 278 5.84 12.43 -20.67
C ILE A 278 6.04 13.32 -21.88
N ASP A 279 4.93 13.83 -22.41
CA ASP A 279 4.91 14.76 -23.53
C ASP A 279 4.77 16.19 -22.99
N VAL A 280 5.89 16.89 -22.90
CA VAL A 280 5.92 18.25 -22.36
C VAL A 280 5.22 19.24 -23.29
N VAL A 281 5.31 19.04 -24.61
CA VAL A 281 4.74 19.96 -25.61
C VAL A 281 3.22 19.91 -25.52
N ASN A 282 2.65 18.70 -25.48
CA ASN A 282 1.21 18.50 -25.38
C ASN A 282 0.71 18.41 -23.93
N LYS A 283 1.56 18.72 -22.94
CA LYS A 283 1.26 18.64 -21.50
C LYS A 283 0.51 17.36 -21.12
N THR A 284 0.99 16.21 -21.58
CA THR A 284 0.33 14.92 -21.37
C THR A 284 1.28 13.94 -20.68
N ILE A 285 0.80 13.30 -19.61
CA ILE A 285 1.48 12.20 -18.94
C ILE A 285 0.69 10.92 -19.24
N LYS A 286 1.34 9.91 -19.78
CA LYS A 286 0.74 8.58 -19.98
C LYS A 286 1.51 7.55 -19.17
N ILE A 287 0.82 6.75 -18.37
CA ILE A 287 1.47 5.76 -17.49
C ILE A 287 0.71 4.44 -17.55
N LYS A 288 1.47 3.35 -17.59
CA LYS A 288 0.98 1.99 -17.40
C LYS A 288 1.45 1.52 -16.03
N PHE A 289 0.51 1.15 -15.17
CA PHE A 289 0.81 0.52 -13.89
C PHE A 289 0.62 -0.99 -14.00
N PHE A 290 1.28 -1.72 -13.12
CA PHE A 290 1.02 -3.14 -12.88
C PHE A 290 1.14 -3.43 -11.39
N TRP A 291 0.63 -4.59 -10.97
CA TRP A 291 0.71 -5.03 -9.58
C TRP A 291 1.80 -6.09 -9.42
N THR A 292 2.59 -5.97 -8.36
CA THR A 292 3.55 -6.98 -7.91
C THR A 292 3.10 -7.57 -6.58
N PRO A 293 3.43 -8.85 -6.30
CA PRO A 293 3.02 -9.50 -5.05
C PRO A 293 3.38 -8.68 -3.81
N THR A 294 2.42 -8.53 -2.90
CA THR A 294 2.60 -7.89 -1.58
C THR A 294 2.80 -8.92 -0.46
N THR A 295 2.76 -10.20 -0.79
CA THR A 295 2.90 -11.36 0.11
C THR A 295 3.92 -12.33 -0.45
N PHE A 296 4.51 -13.14 0.43
CA PHE A 296 5.26 -14.32 0.01
C PHE A 296 4.30 -15.44 -0.39
N GLU A 297 4.76 -16.35 -1.26
CA GLU A 297 3.94 -17.48 -1.77
C GLU A 297 3.34 -18.36 -0.66
N ASN A 298 3.96 -18.39 0.52
CA ASN A 298 3.54 -19.20 1.67
C ASN A 298 2.72 -18.41 2.71
N ASP A 299 2.44 -17.12 2.48
CA ASP A 299 1.57 -16.37 3.38
C ASP A 299 0.12 -16.79 3.13
N THR A 300 -0.53 -17.36 4.15
CA THR A 300 -1.95 -17.71 4.08
C THR A 300 -2.80 -16.45 4.10
N THR A 301 -3.66 -16.30 3.09
CA THR A 301 -4.63 -15.21 2.99
C THR A 301 -5.95 -15.65 3.63
N ASP A 302 -6.26 -15.16 4.82
CA ASP A 302 -7.66 -15.16 5.30
C ASP A 302 -8.35 -13.99 4.60
N VAL A 303 -8.77 -14.20 3.35
CA VAL A 303 -9.55 -13.19 2.63
C VAL A 303 -10.93 -13.18 3.25
N SER A 304 -11.22 -12.15 4.02
CA SER A 304 -12.55 -11.85 4.48
C SER A 304 -13.36 -11.33 3.30
N GLU A 305 -14.54 -11.90 3.03
CA GLU A 305 -15.49 -11.39 2.02
C GLU A 305 -16.01 -9.98 2.35
N ILE A 306 -15.62 -9.42 3.51
CA ILE A 306 -15.99 -8.06 3.92
C ILE A 306 -15.17 -7.08 3.07
N ILE A 307 -15.87 -6.40 2.17
CA ILE A 307 -15.34 -5.26 1.44
C ILE A 307 -15.22 -4.09 2.41
N GLN A 308 -14.00 -3.53 2.53
CA GLN A 308 -13.76 -2.35 3.37
C GLN A 308 -13.44 -1.14 2.51
N ILE A 309 -14.10 -0.03 2.85
CA ILE A 309 -13.78 1.32 2.37
C ILE A 309 -13.14 2.05 3.56
N TRP A 310 -11.84 2.29 3.49
CA TRP A 310 -11.08 2.86 4.60
C TRP A 310 -9.80 3.55 4.12
N ASN A 311 -9.14 4.25 5.05
CA ASN A 311 -7.79 4.76 4.83
C ASN A 311 -6.84 3.58 4.58
N PRO A 312 -6.21 3.50 3.40
CA PRO A 312 -5.42 2.35 2.99
C PRO A 312 -4.20 2.24 3.91
N LYS A 313 -3.85 1.01 4.29
CA LYS A 313 -2.64 0.76 5.09
C LYS A 313 -1.38 1.05 4.28
N ARG A 314 -1.41 0.79 2.97
CA ARG A 314 -0.32 1.03 2.02
C ARG A 314 -0.58 2.27 1.19
N LEU A 315 0.45 3.09 1.01
CA LEU A 315 0.50 4.09 -0.06
C LEU A 315 1.74 3.89 -0.91
N THR A 316 1.58 4.10 -2.21
CA THR A 316 2.69 4.09 -3.16
C THR A 316 2.78 5.43 -3.86
N SER A 317 3.97 6.00 -3.96
CA SER A 317 4.24 7.22 -4.72
C SER A 317 5.45 7.02 -5.62
N PHE A 318 5.58 7.85 -6.66
CA PHE A 318 6.64 7.73 -7.64
C PHE A 318 7.31 9.09 -7.90
N MET A 319 8.63 9.11 -8.01
CA MET A 319 9.37 10.25 -8.55
C MET A 319 9.97 9.87 -9.90
N ILE A 320 9.50 10.52 -10.96
CA ILE A 320 9.95 10.28 -12.33
C ILE A 320 10.95 11.38 -12.72
N PRO A 321 12.21 11.04 -13.03
CA PRO A 321 13.21 12.02 -13.45
C PRO A 321 12.90 12.54 -14.86
N ILE A 322 13.02 13.85 -15.03
CA ILE A 322 12.91 14.57 -16.30
C ILE A 322 14.12 15.48 -16.42
N LYS A 323 14.79 15.48 -17.57
CA LYS A 323 15.95 16.36 -17.79
C LYS A 323 15.57 17.81 -17.48
N LYS A 324 16.46 18.50 -16.76
CA LYS A 324 16.17 19.82 -16.17
C LYS A 324 15.76 20.88 -17.19
N ASP A 325 16.28 20.80 -18.41
CA ASP A 325 15.98 21.67 -19.55
C ASP A 325 14.63 21.36 -20.22
N LYS A 326 14.07 20.16 -19.98
CA LYS A 326 12.83 19.71 -20.64
C LYS A 326 11.57 20.13 -19.93
N LEU A 327 11.57 20.25 -18.61
CA LEU A 327 10.38 20.65 -17.85
C LEU A 327 10.78 21.53 -16.66
N THR A 328 10.65 22.85 -16.79
CA THR A 328 11.08 23.83 -15.79
C THR A 328 9.94 24.35 -14.91
N SER A 329 8.70 24.23 -15.39
CA SER A 329 7.47 24.56 -14.66
C SER A 329 6.42 23.48 -14.89
N PHE A 330 5.51 23.34 -13.94
CA PHE A 330 4.42 22.38 -14.01
C PHE A 330 3.24 22.93 -13.23
N ASP A 331 2.08 22.97 -13.88
CA ASP A 331 0.81 23.21 -13.24
C ASP A 331 -0.05 21.97 -13.47
N PHE A 332 -0.49 21.32 -12.40
CA PHE A 332 -1.33 20.12 -12.48
C PHE A 332 -2.57 20.32 -13.35
N ASP A 333 -3.17 21.51 -13.31
CA ASP A 333 -4.48 21.75 -13.94
C ASP A 333 -4.38 21.79 -15.47
N ASP A 334 -3.23 22.22 -15.96
CA ASP A 334 -2.89 22.34 -17.38
C ASP A 334 -2.56 21.01 -18.05
N TRP A 335 -2.32 19.95 -17.26
CA TRP A 335 -1.87 18.67 -17.76
C TRP A 335 -3.02 17.67 -17.88
N SER A 336 -2.86 16.73 -18.81
CA SER A 336 -3.75 15.57 -18.99
C SER A 336 -3.03 14.31 -18.56
N PHE A 337 -3.68 13.47 -17.75
CA PHE A 337 -3.13 12.18 -17.33
C PHE A 337 -3.92 11.05 -18.00
N LYS A 338 -3.20 10.06 -18.53
CA LYS A 338 -3.78 8.97 -19.31
C LYS A 338 -3.19 7.64 -18.86
N TYR A 339 -4.03 6.63 -18.80
CA TYR A 339 -3.57 5.26 -18.61
C TYR A 339 -3.20 4.65 -19.97
N LEU A 340 -2.00 4.10 -20.07
CA LEU A 340 -1.55 3.31 -21.21
C LEU A 340 -2.16 1.90 -21.11
N LYS A 341 -2.46 1.29 -22.27
CA LYS A 341 -2.96 -0.08 -22.36
C LYS A 341 -1.85 -1.12 -22.29
#